data_AF-A0A9C7PIS4-F1
#
_entry.id   AF-A0A9C7PIS4-F1
#
_cell.length_a   1.000
_cell.length_b   1.000
_cell.length_c   1.000
_cell.angle_alpha   90.00
_cell.angle_beta   90.00
_cell.angle_gamma   90.00
#
_symmetry.space_group_name_H-M   'P 1'
#
loop_
_entity.id
_entity.type
_entity.pdbx_description
1 polymer ?
#
loop_
_entity_poly.entity_id
_entity_poly.type
_entity_poly.pdbx_seq_one_letter_code
_entity_poly.pdbx_strand_id
1 'polypeptide(L)'
;MKQTLKCDPRTSADKYDCGEWDYIWDALIFIPVNDTVEAYKLGSFVTPYGKRLEMGGEKGWEWVYDLTDYAPLLRGKKRLRIGNNQELLDLKFEFIEGVPPRNPISIQNIYPLGEYDGHYGYTYEYGDIVENKVLKPRKIDLSPAASHFSIKSIISGHGHEGPNYCCEWVEKSHYFFINELKEHSWKVWKDCGNNPIYPQGGTWPYDRAGWCPGTKVDEMVFDLTYLVNPGQTIAFDYEIEAMKDTSERKGIYRMSHQLFSFGPPNFNRNLELVDIINPSSEDRHSRFNPTLDKPRVRIKNIGTQEIRRVKFFYGLKGRHKSIYHWRGSLQFLDDVIITLPMNDWQGLRDEQYFYVDAVTINGRKDENDIDNKLMSKVNIPSVFPENFIMRLKTNNHGRAKQNSFKISDYDGNIYYSGDTFLDSSEYNIAINLNEGFYQFHFSDINEDGIDRLWWKQKDSIGIAGELGFYDVNYTELIKFSPDFGQEIRMDFIIGPIP
;
A
#
# COMPACT_ATOMS: atom_id res chain seq x y z
N MET A 1 3.63 2.65 -14.15
CA MET A 1 5.06 2.27 -14.02
C MET A 1 5.14 1.10 -13.05
N LYS A 2 5.87 0.05 -13.42
CA LYS A 2 6.21 -1.07 -12.55
C LYS A 2 7.66 -0.90 -12.11
N GLN A 3 7.86 -0.98 -10.80
CA GLN A 3 9.16 -0.93 -10.13
C GLN A 3 9.38 -2.28 -9.48
N THR A 4 10.38 -3.03 -9.94
CA THR A 4 10.74 -4.33 -9.36
C THR A 4 12.07 -4.21 -8.65
N LEU A 5 12.08 -4.50 -7.35
CA LEU A 5 13.28 -4.46 -6.52
C LEU A 5 13.78 -5.88 -6.26
N LYS A 6 15.09 -6.07 -6.26
CA LYS A 6 15.72 -7.36 -5.97
C LYS A 6 17.00 -7.20 -5.17
N CYS A 7 17.15 -7.99 -4.11
CA CYS A 7 18.44 -8.14 -3.42
C CYS A 7 19.42 -8.87 -4.33
N ASP A 8 20.63 -8.34 -4.47
CA ASP A 8 21.66 -8.93 -5.31
C ASP A 8 23.06 -8.59 -4.76
N PRO A 9 23.97 -9.57 -4.62
CA PRO A 9 25.31 -9.34 -4.07
C PRO A 9 26.19 -8.39 -4.90
N ARG A 10 25.75 -8.01 -6.11
CA ARG A 10 26.44 -7.02 -6.96
C ARG A 10 26.13 -5.58 -6.56
N THR A 11 25.10 -5.33 -5.75
CA THR A 11 24.88 -3.98 -5.20
C THR A 11 26.04 -3.67 -4.27
N SER A 12 26.67 -2.50 -4.43
CA SER A 12 27.91 -2.16 -3.72
C SER A 12 27.68 -1.34 -2.47
N ALA A 13 26.42 -1.23 -2.04
CA ALA A 13 26.04 -0.20 -1.08
C ALA A 13 26.34 -0.61 0.36
N ASP A 14 26.20 -1.90 0.69
CA ASP A 14 26.45 -2.44 2.03
C ASP A 14 26.99 -3.88 1.98
N LYS A 15 27.18 -4.50 3.15
CA LYS A 15 27.66 -5.88 3.32
C LYS A 15 26.62 -6.99 3.05
N TYR A 16 25.38 -6.60 2.75
CA TYR A 16 24.28 -7.53 2.44
C TYR A 16 23.81 -7.31 1.00
N ASP A 17 23.10 -8.28 0.44
CA ASP A 17 22.60 -8.25 -0.94
C ASP A 17 21.56 -7.12 -1.18
N CYS A 18 20.91 -6.66 -0.13
CA CYS A 18 20.10 -5.44 -0.11
C CYS A 18 20.74 -4.41 0.84
N GLY A 19 20.49 -3.12 0.62
CA GLY A 19 20.93 -2.06 1.53
C GLY A 19 20.57 -2.36 2.98
N GLU A 20 21.50 -2.15 3.93
CA GLU A 20 21.28 -2.50 5.34
C GLU A 20 20.13 -1.67 5.95
N TRP A 21 20.01 -0.42 5.51
CA TRP A 21 19.09 0.59 6.04
C TRP A 21 17.94 0.91 5.09
N ASP A 22 16.95 1.61 5.63
CA ASP A 22 15.78 2.14 4.94
C ASP A 22 16.06 3.53 4.33
N TYR A 23 16.49 3.53 3.08
CA TYR A 23 16.85 4.72 2.33
C TYR A 23 15.69 5.23 1.49
N ILE A 24 15.50 6.55 1.44
CA ILE A 24 14.48 7.17 0.60
C ILE A 24 15.02 7.62 -0.77
N TRP A 25 14.22 7.45 -1.83
CA TRP A 25 14.44 8.11 -3.12
C TRP A 25 13.15 8.65 -3.72
N ASP A 26 13.29 9.62 -4.64
CA ASP A 26 12.19 10.09 -5.47
C ASP A 26 12.33 9.60 -6.90
N ALA A 27 11.20 9.25 -7.52
CA ALA A 27 11.09 9.13 -8.98
C ALA A 27 10.86 10.54 -9.56
N LEU A 28 11.87 11.11 -10.22
CA LEU A 28 11.82 12.46 -10.78
C LEU A 28 11.95 12.43 -12.30
N ILE A 29 11.03 13.11 -12.98
CA ILE A 29 11.15 13.43 -14.40
C ILE A 29 11.55 14.89 -14.58
N PHE A 30 12.52 15.14 -15.46
CA PHE A 30 13.04 16.47 -15.73
C PHE A 30 12.49 17.01 -17.04
N ILE A 31 11.82 18.16 -16.97
CA ILE A 31 11.12 18.81 -18.07
C ILE A 31 11.82 20.13 -18.39
N PRO A 32 12.30 20.35 -19.62
CA PRO A 32 12.79 21.65 -20.05
C PRO A 32 11.65 22.67 -20.04
N VAL A 33 11.87 23.81 -19.40
CA VAL A 33 10.94 24.95 -19.35
C VAL A 33 11.74 26.20 -19.71
N ASN A 34 11.59 26.68 -20.94
CA ASN A 34 12.43 27.74 -21.51
C ASN A 34 13.93 27.37 -21.38
N ASP A 35 14.73 28.23 -20.74
CA ASP A 35 16.17 28.02 -20.51
C ASP A 35 16.49 27.27 -19.21
N THR A 36 15.48 26.78 -18.49
CA THR A 36 15.65 26.03 -17.23
C THR A 36 15.13 24.60 -17.33
N VAL A 37 15.36 23.83 -16.28
CA VAL A 37 14.84 22.47 -16.13
C VAL A 37 14.06 22.38 -14.84
N GLU A 38 12.83 21.93 -14.93
CA GLU A 38 11.96 21.69 -13.79
C GLU A 38 11.86 20.19 -13.51
N ALA A 39 11.93 19.80 -12.23
CA ALA A 39 11.77 18.42 -11.80
C ALA A 39 10.34 18.18 -11.30
N TYR A 40 9.70 17.14 -11.79
CA TYR A 40 8.38 16.69 -11.34
C TYR A 40 8.55 15.37 -10.59
N LYS A 41 8.08 15.32 -9.34
CA LYS A 41 8.01 14.09 -8.56
C LYS A 41 6.83 13.24 -9.05
N LEU A 42 7.12 12.03 -9.52
CA LEU A 42 6.15 11.04 -10.00
C LEU A 42 5.74 10.06 -8.89
N GLY A 43 6.58 9.94 -7.86
CA GLY A 43 6.46 8.95 -6.80
C GLY A 43 7.67 9.05 -5.85
N SER A 44 7.56 8.42 -4.70
CA SER A 44 8.67 8.27 -3.75
C SER A 44 8.60 6.88 -3.12
N PHE A 45 9.74 6.38 -2.65
CA PHE A 45 9.87 5.03 -2.12
C PHE A 45 10.94 5.00 -1.03
N VAL A 46 10.70 4.22 0.03
CA VAL A 46 11.71 3.93 1.06
C VAL A 46 12.08 2.45 0.97
N THR A 47 13.38 2.15 0.87
CA THR A 47 13.87 0.77 0.80
C THR A 47 13.51 -0.03 2.05
N PRO A 48 13.34 -1.35 1.94
CA PRO A 48 13.23 -2.18 3.13
C PRO A 48 14.59 -2.26 3.84
N TYR A 49 14.58 -2.66 5.11
CA TYR A 49 15.83 -3.05 5.77
C TYR A 49 16.35 -4.38 5.22
N GLY A 50 17.52 -4.38 4.59
CA GLY A 50 18.04 -5.55 3.86
C GLY A 50 18.61 -6.68 4.73
N LYS A 51 18.81 -6.45 6.03
CA LYS A 51 19.38 -7.46 6.93
C LYS A 51 18.43 -8.66 7.07
N ARG A 52 18.85 -9.83 6.55
CA ARG A 52 18.06 -11.08 6.51
C ARG A 52 16.75 -10.97 5.72
N LEU A 53 16.66 -9.98 4.84
CA LEU A 53 15.52 -9.81 3.98
C LEU A 53 15.59 -10.78 2.80
N GLU A 54 14.51 -11.50 2.57
CA GLU A 54 14.27 -12.22 1.31
C GLU A 54 13.16 -11.50 0.54
N MET A 55 13.52 -10.82 -0.55
CA MET A 55 12.59 -9.97 -1.31
C MET A 55 12.24 -10.61 -2.67
N GLY A 56 11.28 -11.55 -2.66
CA GLY A 56 10.73 -12.16 -3.87
C GLY A 56 11.69 -13.08 -4.66
N GLY A 57 12.83 -13.46 -4.06
CA GLY A 57 13.81 -14.37 -4.66
C GLY A 57 14.32 -13.87 -6.02
N GLU A 58 14.35 -14.75 -7.02
CA GLU A 58 14.84 -14.39 -8.35
C GLU A 58 13.93 -13.40 -9.10
N LYS A 59 12.61 -13.44 -8.84
CA LYS A 59 11.59 -12.58 -9.45
C LYS A 59 11.69 -11.13 -8.97
N GLY A 60 12.17 -10.92 -7.75
CA GLY A 60 12.09 -9.63 -7.07
C GLY A 60 10.67 -9.31 -6.61
N TRP A 61 10.49 -8.12 -6.05
CA TRP A 61 9.23 -7.61 -5.53
C TRP A 61 8.75 -6.42 -6.34
N GLU A 62 7.52 -6.51 -6.88
CA GLU A 62 6.96 -5.48 -7.76
C GLU A 62 6.05 -4.48 -7.02
N TRP A 63 6.28 -3.19 -7.28
CA TRP A 63 5.43 -2.07 -6.90
C TRP A 63 4.88 -1.37 -8.14
N VAL A 64 3.58 -1.10 -8.16
CA VAL A 64 2.91 -0.42 -9.26
C VAL A 64 2.59 1.03 -8.88
N TYR A 65 2.97 1.96 -9.74
CA TYR A 65 2.57 3.37 -9.70
C TYR A 65 1.65 3.65 -10.89
N ASP A 66 0.43 4.13 -10.60
CA ASP A 66 -0.44 4.68 -11.64
C ASP A 66 0.03 6.10 -11.97
N LEU A 67 0.57 6.25 -13.19
CA LEU A 67 1.08 7.51 -13.71
C LEU A 67 0.24 8.03 -14.88
N THR A 68 -1.01 7.58 -15.02
CA THR A 68 -1.89 7.95 -16.14
C THR A 68 -2.06 9.47 -16.24
N ASP A 69 -2.25 10.15 -15.12
CA ASP A 69 -2.41 11.61 -15.07
C ASP A 69 -1.14 12.38 -15.48
N TYR A 70 0.04 11.73 -15.44
CA TYR A 70 1.31 12.29 -15.90
C TYR A 70 1.55 12.09 -17.40
N ALA A 71 0.60 11.51 -18.16
CA ALA A 71 0.73 11.26 -19.59
C ALA A 71 1.23 12.47 -20.43
N PRO A 72 0.86 13.73 -20.14
CA PRO A 72 1.41 14.91 -20.83
C PRO A 72 2.94 15.06 -20.69
N LEU A 73 3.52 14.63 -19.56
CA LEU A 73 4.97 14.70 -19.30
C LEU A 73 5.73 13.51 -19.89
N LEU A 74 5.07 12.35 -20.04
CA LEU A 74 5.65 11.07 -20.44
C LEU A 74 5.67 10.87 -21.97
N ARG A 75 6.02 11.92 -22.73
CA ARG A 75 6.09 11.89 -24.20
C ARG A 75 7.49 12.17 -24.73
N GLY A 76 7.94 11.37 -25.70
CA GLY A 76 9.26 11.54 -26.34
C GLY A 76 10.41 11.18 -25.42
N LYS A 77 11.62 11.69 -25.73
CA LYS A 77 12.82 11.45 -24.91
C LYS A 77 12.77 12.32 -23.66
N LYS A 78 12.85 11.68 -22.49
CA LYS A 78 12.80 12.34 -21.18
C LYS A 78 13.96 11.87 -20.30
N ARG A 79 14.43 12.75 -19.42
CA ARG A 79 15.42 12.40 -18.39
C ARG A 79 14.67 12.01 -17.12
N LEU A 80 14.98 10.83 -16.60
CA LEU A 80 14.44 10.27 -15.37
C LEU A 80 15.59 10.12 -14.35
N ARG A 81 15.30 10.33 -13.06
CA ARG A 81 16.17 9.93 -11.94
C ARG A 81 15.32 9.18 -10.93
N ILE A 82 15.77 8.00 -10.53
CA ILE A 82 15.05 7.09 -9.64
C ILE A 82 16.03 6.03 -9.13
N GLY A 83 15.81 5.54 -7.90
CA GLY A 83 16.71 4.60 -7.23
C GLY A 83 17.92 5.28 -6.59
N ASN A 84 18.60 4.52 -5.73
CA ASN A 84 19.79 4.94 -4.99
C ASN A 84 20.91 3.86 -4.99
N ASN A 85 20.77 2.80 -5.79
CA ASN A 85 21.68 1.66 -5.92
C ASN A 85 21.80 0.73 -4.69
N GLN A 86 20.83 0.76 -3.76
CA GLN A 86 20.79 -0.15 -2.59
C GLN A 86 20.25 -1.54 -2.97
N GLU A 87 19.35 -1.60 -3.95
CA GLU A 87 18.82 -2.82 -4.57
C GLU A 87 19.00 -2.75 -6.08
N LEU A 88 18.92 -3.91 -6.75
CA LEU A 88 18.67 -3.89 -8.19
C LEU A 88 17.26 -3.38 -8.45
N LEU A 89 17.17 -2.38 -9.32
CA LEU A 89 15.94 -1.72 -9.69
C LEU A 89 15.66 -1.97 -11.18
N ASP A 90 14.63 -2.75 -11.47
CA ASP A 90 14.05 -2.86 -12.81
C ASP A 90 12.84 -1.93 -12.94
N LEU A 91 12.75 -1.23 -14.07
CA LEU A 91 11.72 -0.25 -14.33
C LEU A 91 11.06 -0.49 -15.67
N LYS A 92 9.75 -0.71 -15.62
CA LYS A 92 8.92 -0.89 -16.80
C LYS A 92 7.82 0.15 -16.85
N PHE A 93 7.78 0.92 -17.93
CA PHE A 93 6.65 1.79 -18.24
C PHE A 93 5.71 1.07 -19.19
N GLU A 94 4.49 0.81 -18.72
CA GLU A 94 3.42 0.23 -19.53
C GLU A 94 2.48 1.37 -19.96
N PHE A 95 2.40 1.61 -21.26
CA PHE A 95 1.44 2.54 -21.85
C PHE A 95 0.28 1.72 -22.40
N ILE A 96 -0.87 1.80 -21.72
CA ILE A 96 -2.07 1.04 -22.08
C ILE A 96 -2.94 1.94 -22.96
N GLU A 97 -3.26 1.46 -24.17
CA GLU A 97 -4.14 2.18 -25.08
C GLU A 97 -5.58 2.17 -24.56
N GLY A 98 -6.26 3.31 -24.65
CA GLY A 98 -7.64 3.46 -24.21
C GLY A 98 -8.05 4.91 -24.11
N VAL A 99 -9.28 5.12 -23.64
CA VAL A 99 -9.82 6.45 -23.34
C VAL A 99 -9.79 6.64 -21.82
N PRO A 100 -9.01 7.60 -21.27
CA PRO A 100 -8.94 7.80 -19.83
C PRO A 100 -10.27 8.34 -19.29
N PRO A 101 -10.52 8.32 -17.96
CA PRO A 101 -11.75 8.88 -17.37
C PRO A 101 -11.95 10.36 -17.73
N ARG A 102 -10.85 11.12 -17.75
CA ARG A 102 -10.74 12.49 -18.23
C ARG A 102 -9.40 12.65 -18.94
N ASN A 103 -9.33 13.44 -20.00
CA ASN A 103 -8.06 13.68 -20.68
C ASN A 103 -7.14 14.57 -19.82
N PRO A 104 -5.94 14.12 -19.40
CA PRO A 104 -4.99 15.00 -18.71
C PRO A 104 -4.48 16.06 -19.69
N ILE A 105 -4.58 17.33 -19.31
CA ILE A 105 -4.17 18.48 -20.12
C ILE A 105 -2.77 18.93 -19.71
N SER A 106 -2.59 19.20 -18.42
CA SER A 106 -1.34 19.76 -17.90
C SER A 106 -1.12 19.40 -16.43
N ILE A 107 0.15 19.39 -16.06
CA ILE A 107 0.62 19.25 -14.68
C ILE A 107 1.52 20.46 -14.41
N GLN A 108 1.37 21.09 -13.26
CA GLN A 108 2.28 22.13 -12.79
C GLN A 108 2.66 21.88 -11.33
N ASN A 109 3.93 22.06 -10.99
CA ASN A 109 4.31 22.12 -9.58
C ASN A 109 3.78 23.42 -8.98
N ILE A 110 3.13 23.35 -7.83
CA ILE A 110 2.66 24.54 -7.10
C ILE A 110 3.83 25.17 -6.33
N TYR A 111 4.69 24.32 -5.77
CA TYR A 111 5.90 24.68 -5.03
C TYR A 111 7.12 23.94 -5.59
N PRO A 112 8.34 24.47 -5.39
CA PRO A 112 9.54 23.71 -5.67
C PRO A 112 9.60 22.42 -4.81
N LEU A 113 10.58 21.56 -5.05
CA LEU A 113 10.75 20.34 -4.24
C LEU A 113 11.48 20.60 -2.90
N GLY A 114 12.00 21.81 -2.71
CA GLY A 114 12.83 22.19 -1.56
C GLY A 114 14.30 22.36 -1.91
N GLU A 115 15.12 22.57 -0.88
CA GLU A 115 16.58 22.63 -1.00
C GLU A 115 17.16 21.23 -1.11
N TYR A 116 18.27 21.06 -1.83
CA TYR A 116 18.87 19.74 -2.00
C TYR A 116 19.81 19.43 -0.84
N ASP A 117 19.44 18.41 -0.05
CA ASP A 117 20.29 17.77 0.94
C ASP A 117 20.96 16.51 0.37
N GLY A 118 22.21 16.27 0.75
CA GLY A 118 22.99 15.14 0.23
C GLY A 118 22.54 13.77 0.75
N HIS A 119 21.86 13.73 1.90
CA HIS A 119 21.40 12.51 2.55
C HIS A 119 19.91 12.24 2.27
N TYR A 120 19.07 13.26 2.44
CA TYR A 120 17.62 13.17 2.29
C TYR A 120 17.13 13.60 0.91
N GLY A 121 17.94 14.18 0.02
CA GLY A 121 17.48 14.72 -1.27
C GLY A 121 16.78 16.07 -1.11
N TYR A 122 15.79 16.39 -1.96
CA TYR A 122 15.06 17.66 -1.84
C TYR A 122 14.17 17.72 -0.59
N THR A 123 14.37 18.72 0.26
CA THR A 123 13.76 18.82 1.59
C THR A 123 13.32 20.24 1.94
N TYR A 124 12.44 20.31 2.94
CA TYR A 124 12.08 21.51 3.66
C TYR A 124 12.27 21.29 5.16
N GLU A 125 12.72 22.32 5.87
CA GLU A 125 12.71 22.33 7.34
C GLU A 125 11.29 22.61 7.86
N TYR A 126 10.87 21.84 8.87
CA TYR A 126 9.53 21.88 9.43
C TYR A 126 9.14 23.28 9.93
N GLY A 127 10.02 23.93 10.69
CA GLY A 127 9.71 25.26 11.22
C GLY A 127 9.62 26.34 10.14
N ASP A 128 10.33 26.20 9.03
CA ASP A 128 10.24 27.15 7.91
C ASP A 128 8.94 26.97 7.10
N ILE A 129 8.40 25.74 7.06
CA ILE A 129 7.05 25.49 6.54
C ILE A 129 6.01 26.14 7.47
N VAL A 130 6.06 25.85 8.77
CA VAL A 130 5.10 26.38 9.77
C VAL A 130 5.07 27.91 9.79
N GLU A 131 6.22 28.56 9.57
CA GLU A 131 6.34 30.02 9.53
C GLU A 131 6.09 30.64 8.15
N ASN A 132 5.66 29.85 7.16
CA ASN A 132 5.42 30.29 5.78
C ASN A 132 6.64 31.00 5.14
N LYS A 133 7.86 30.56 5.46
CA LYS A 133 9.09 31.12 4.89
C LYS A 133 9.37 30.55 3.49
N VAL A 134 9.09 29.27 3.30
CA VAL A 134 9.46 28.49 2.09
C VAL A 134 8.26 28.14 1.20
N LEU A 135 7.07 27.92 1.79
CA LEU A 135 5.83 27.60 1.09
C LEU A 135 4.81 28.71 1.31
N LYS A 136 4.98 29.84 0.61
CA LYS A 136 4.08 31.00 0.74
C LYS A 136 2.79 30.82 -0.06
N PRO A 137 1.69 31.49 0.30
CA PRO A 137 0.49 31.51 -0.53
C PRO A 137 0.81 31.88 -1.99
N ARG A 138 0.25 31.13 -2.94
CA ARG A 138 0.44 31.31 -4.39
C ARG A 138 -0.87 31.70 -5.05
N LYS A 139 -0.80 32.67 -5.96
CA LYS A 139 -1.87 32.88 -6.95
C LYS A 139 -1.62 31.94 -8.12
N ILE A 140 -2.64 31.15 -8.47
CA ILE A 140 -2.56 30.14 -9.51
C ILE A 140 -3.65 30.42 -10.54
N ASP A 141 -3.25 30.65 -11.78
CA ASP A 141 -4.17 30.77 -12.89
C ASP A 141 -4.58 29.38 -13.37
N LEU A 142 -5.87 29.07 -13.28
CA LEU A 142 -6.41 27.81 -13.76
C LEU A 142 -6.60 27.87 -15.27
N SER A 143 -6.27 26.77 -15.96
CA SER A 143 -6.42 26.71 -17.41
C SER A 143 -7.89 26.90 -17.83
N PRO A 144 -8.20 27.86 -18.73
CA PRO A 144 -9.56 27.99 -19.28
C PRO A 144 -9.95 26.85 -20.22
N ALA A 145 -8.97 26.06 -20.69
CA ALA A 145 -9.21 24.89 -21.53
C ALA A 145 -9.55 23.62 -20.72
N ALA A 146 -9.38 23.65 -19.39
CA ALA A 146 -9.70 22.55 -18.52
C ALA A 146 -11.16 22.61 -18.04
N SER A 147 -11.68 21.49 -17.58
CA SER A 147 -13.01 21.38 -16.96
C SER A 147 -12.96 20.79 -15.57
N HIS A 148 -11.85 20.13 -15.21
CA HIS A 148 -11.63 19.53 -13.90
C HIS A 148 -10.20 19.79 -13.43
N PHE A 149 -10.01 19.81 -12.11
CA PHE A 149 -8.73 20.07 -11.46
C PHE A 149 -8.54 19.17 -10.25
N SER A 150 -7.32 18.74 -10.00
CA SER A 150 -6.96 18.10 -8.74
C SER A 150 -5.58 18.50 -8.27
N ILE A 151 -5.33 18.37 -6.98
CA ILE A 151 -4.00 18.54 -6.39
C ILE A 151 -3.54 17.18 -5.90
N LYS A 152 -2.40 16.71 -6.41
CA LYS A 152 -1.72 15.53 -5.88
C LYS A 152 -0.58 15.97 -4.97
N SER A 153 -0.45 15.34 -3.81
CA SER A 153 0.67 15.54 -2.91
C SER A 153 1.28 14.23 -2.45
N ILE A 154 2.61 14.24 -2.32
CA ILE A 154 3.42 13.12 -1.85
C ILE A 154 4.30 13.70 -0.76
N ILE A 155 4.10 13.28 0.49
CA ILE A 155 4.73 13.89 1.68
C ILE A 155 5.26 12.78 2.57
N SER A 156 6.51 12.94 3.02
CA SER A 156 7.11 12.08 4.05
C SER A 156 7.88 12.94 5.06
N GLY A 157 7.68 12.66 6.35
CA GLY A 157 8.43 13.26 7.44
C GLY A 157 9.66 12.44 7.81
N HIS A 158 10.76 13.11 8.19
CA HIS A 158 12.07 12.53 8.46
C HIS A 158 12.75 13.25 9.65
N GLY A 159 13.75 12.61 10.23
CA GLY A 159 14.53 13.18 11.33
C GLY A 159 13.99 12.81 12.72
N HIS A 160 14.79 13.14 13.74
CA HIS A 160 14.58 12.72 15.13
C HIS A 160 14.69 13.91 16.10
N GLU A 161 14.20 15.07 15.67
CA GLU A 161 14.29 16.34 16.40
C GLU A 161 13.22 16.46 17.49
N GLY A 162 13.57 17.15 18.56
CA GLY A 162 12.69 17.39 19.70
C GLY A 162 12.27 16.14 20.50
N PRO A 163 11.34 16.28 21.45
CA PRO A 163 11.08 15.25 22.47
C PRO A 163 10.40 13.98 21.94
N ASN A 164 9.73 14.08 20.78
CA ASN A 164 8.97 12.97 20.19
C ASN A 164 9.60 12.48 18.88
N TYR A 165 10.84 12.86 18.57
CA TYR A 165 11.56 12.45 17.36
C TYR A 165 10.85 12.89 16.07
N CYS A 166 10.52 14.18 15.98
CA CYS A 166 9.96 14.75 14.76
C CYS A 166 11.01 14.76 13.63
N CYS A 167 10.66 14.45 12.40
CA CYS A 167 9.29 14.25 11.92
C CYS A 167 9.05 12.88 11.31
N GLU A 168 9.92 11.92 11.62
CA GLU A 168 9.70 10.52 11.23
C GLU A 168 8.61 9.86 12.08
N TRP A 169 8.63 10.08 13.40
CA TRP A 169 7.87 9.30 14.38
C TRP A 169 6.62 10.00 14.93
N VAL A 170 6.25 11.13 14.34
CA VAL A 170 5.15 11.97 14.82
C VAL A 170 4.20 12.27 13.68
N GLU A 171 2.96 11.83 13.82
CA GLU A 171 1.85 12.23 12.97
C GLU A 171 1.63 13.75 13.07
N LYS A 172 1.54 14.41 11.91
CA LYS A 172 1.12 15.81 11.80
C LYS A 172 -0.10 15.94 10.89
N SER A 173 -0.92 16.94 11.19
CA SER A 173 -2.04 17.32 10.32
C SER A 173 -1.57 18.31 9.25
N HIS A 174 -2.10 18.16 8.04
CA HIS A 174 -1.79 18.97 6.86
C HIS A 174 -3.07 19.57 6.29
N TYR A 175 -2.95 20.71 5.62
CA TYR A 175 -4.09 21.51 5.20
C TYR A 175 -3.88 22.13 3.83
N PHE A 176 -4.94 22.16 3.02
CA PHE A 176 -5.01 23.05 1.86
C PHE A 176 -6.04 24.13 2.09
N PHE A 177 -5.64 25.35 1.77
CA PHE A 177 -6.50 26.50 1.73
C PHE A 177 -6.70 26.94 0.28
N ILE A 178 -7.96 27.08 -0.12
CA ILE A 178 -8.35 27.62 -1.42
C ILE A 178 -9.13 28.90 -1.16
N ASN A 179 -8.64 30.02 -1.68
CA ASN A 179 -9.22 31.35 -1.46
C ASN A 179 -9.46 31.64 0.03
N GLU A 180 -8.43 31.38 0.85
CA GLU A 180 -8.41 31.60 2.32
C GLU A 180 -9.32 30.67 3.13
N LEU A 181 -10.04 29.75 2.50
CA LEU A 181 -10.87 28.75 3.18
C LEU A 181 -10.11 27.42 3.30
N LYS A 182 -10.14 26.80 4.48
CA LYS A 182 -9.56 25.47 4.74
C LYS A 182 -10.44 24.38 4.13
N GLU A 183 -10.19 24.05 2.86
CA GLU A 183 -11.02 23.12 2.08
C GLU A 183 -10.63 21.66 2.25
N HIS A 184 -9.36 21.39 2.61
CA HIS A 184 -8.90 20.01 2.81
C HIS A 184 -8.02 19.89 4.04
N SER A 185 -8.15 18.76 4.74
CA SER A 185 -7.30 18.39 5.86
C SER A 185 -7.12 16.89 5.89
N TRP A 186 -5.89 16.45 6.10
CA TRP A 186 -5.55 15.05 6.26
C TRP A 186 -4.36 14.93 7.21
N LYS A 187 -4.05 13.71 7.63
CA LYS A 187 -2.88 13.42 8.44
C LYS A 187 -1.88 12.64 7.62
N VAL A 188 -0.60 12.96 7.77
CA VAL A 188 0.49 12.19 7.16
C VAL A 188 0.98 11.19 8.21
N TRP A 189 0.46 9.99 8.12
CA TRP A 189 0.76 8.85 8.99
C TRP A 189 0.46 7.56 8.25
N LYS A 190 1.31 6.55 8.43
CA LYS A 190 1.17 5.27 7.73
C LYS A 190 1.39 4.12 8.70
N ASP A 191 0.39 3.23 8.75
CA ASP A 191 0.44 1.96 9.48
C ASP A 191 1.41 1.00 8.77
N CYS A 192 2.43 0.54 9.50
CA CYS A 192 3.49 -0.31 8.96
C CYS A 192 3.45 -1.77 9.43
N GLY A 193 2.68 -2.09 10.47
CA GLY A 193 2.70 -3.41 11.12
C GLY A 193 2.30 -4.56 10.19
N ASN A 194 1.55 -4.23 9.13
CA ASN A 194 1.06 -5.15 8.11
C ASN A 194 1.76 -5.03 6.74
N ASN A 195 2.98 -4.50 6.70
CA ASN A 195 3.76 -4.39 5.46
C ASN A 195 3.90 -5.74 4.75
N PRO A 196 3.60 -5.86 3.44
CA PRO A 196 3.69 -7.14 2.75
C PRO A 196 5.14 -7.61 2.52
N ILE A 197 6.12 -6.71 2.56
CA ILE A 197 7.55 -7.09 2.61
C ILE A 197 7.94 -7.30 4.07
N TYR A 198 8.06 -8.55 4.49
CA TYR A 198 8.51 -8.95 5.82
C TYR A 198 9.10 -10.36 5.78
N PRO A 199 9.91 -10.77 6.76
CA PRO A 199 10.52 -9.93 7.81
C PRO A 199 11.55 -8.94 7.25
N GLN A 200 11.86 -7.89 7.99
CA GLN A 200 12.97 -6.97 7.66
C GLN A 200 13.83 -6.78 8.90
N GLY A 201 15.15 -6.87 8.80
CA GLY A 201 16.06 -6.75 9.96
C GLY A 201 16.23 -5.32 10.47
N GLY A 202 15.11 -4.70 10.85
CA GLY A 202 14.86 -3.27 10.97
C GLY A 202 13.82 -2.94 12.03
N THR A 203 13.57 -1.65 12.26
CA THR A 203 12.41 -1.18 13.03
C THR A 203 11.17 -1.07 12.13
N TRP A 204 11.06 -1.87 11.06
CA TRP A 204 10.05 -1.76 10.00
C TRP A 204 8.57 -1.81 10.42
N PRO A 205 8.16 -2.47 11.52
CA PRO A 205 6.73 -2.57 11.84
C PRO A 205 6.13 -1.26 12.36
N TYR A 206 6.95 -0.32 12.83
CA TYR A 206 6.45 0.89 13.46
C TYR A 206 5.96 1.93 12.46
N ASP A 207 4.92 2.65 12.82
CA ASP A 207 4.34 3.67 11.96
C ASP A 207 5.25 4.90 11.79
N ARG A 208 5.25 5.47 10.58
CA ARG A 208 5.95 6.72 10.27
C ARG A 208 5.05 7.72 9.56
N ALA A 209 5.51 8.97 9.52
CA ALA A 209 4.86 10.06 8.82
C ALA A 209 4.87 9.87 7.29
N GLY A 210 3.91 9.09 6.77
CA GLY A 210 3.58 8.97 5.34
C GLY A 210 4.33 7.87 4.58
N TRP A 211 5.11 7.05 5.26
CA TRP A 211 5.92 6.00 4.65
C TRP A 211 6.15 4.81 5.58
N CYS A 212 6.54 3.68 5.02
CA CYS A 212 7.04 2.52 5.75
C CYS A 212 8.27 1.97 5.00
N PRO A 213 9.29 1.45 5.70
CA PRO A 213 10.41 0.76 5.07
C PRO A 213 9.94 -0.32 4.10
N GLY A 214 10.41 -0.27 2.86
CA GLY A 214 10.01 -1.22 1.81
C GLY A 214 8.71 -0.87 1.09
N THR A 215 8.18 0.35 1.23
CA THR A 215 6.93 0.75 0.57
C THR A 215 7.04 2.08 -0.16
N LYS A 216 6.05 2.33 -1.04
CA LYS A 216 5.82 3.66 -1.63
C LYS A 216 5.42 4.65 -0.53
N VAL A 217 5.86 5.90 -0.66
CA VAL A 217 5.28 7.01 0.12
C VAL A 217 3.84 7.23 -0.35
N ASP A 218 2.94 7.53 0.60
CA ASP A 218 1.53 7.68 0.28
C ASP A 218 1.25 8.92 -0.59
N GLU A 219 0.28 8.76 -1.50
CA GLU A 219 -0.21 9.82 -2.36
C GLU A 219 -1.57 10.29 -1.85
N MET A 220 -1.73 11.60 -1.68
CA MET A 220 -3.03 12.22 -1.42
C MET A 220 -3.47 12.98 -2.68
N VAL A 221 -4.71 12.74 -3.12
CA VAL A 221 -5.33 13.43 -4.25
C VAL A 221 -6.57 14.16 -3.76
N PHE A 222 -6.59 15.48 -3.94
CA PHE A 222 -7.72 16.34 -3.62
C PHE A 222 -8.37 16.82 -4.92
N ASP A 223 -9.63 16.42 -5.18
CA ASP A 223 -10.39 16.96 -6.31
C ASP A 223 -10.79 18.40 -5.99
N LEU A 224 -10.31 19.33 -6.81
CA LEU A 224 -10.54 20.77 -6.65
C LEU A 224 -11.76 21.24 -7.46
N THR A 225 -12.28 20.40 -8.37
CA THR A 225 -13.21 20.81 -9.43
C THR A 225 -14.45 21.51 -8.91
N TYR A 226 -15.02 21.06 -7.79
CA TYR A 226 -16.26 21.62 -7.24
C TYR A 226 -16.07 23.00 -6.56
N LEU A 227 -14.83 23.41 -6.33
CA LEU A 227 -14.48 24.67 -5.67
C LEU A 227 -14.07 25.77 -6.65
N VAL A 228 -13.88 25.43 -7.91
CA VAL A 228 -13.22 26.32 -8.87
C VAL A 228 -13.88 26.33 -10.24
N ASN A 229 -13.75 27.46 -10.93
CA ASN A 229 -14.16 27.60 -12.32
C ASN A 229 -12.93 27.62 -13.25
N PRO A 230 -13.01 27.04 -14.45
CA PRO A 230 -11.97 27.18 -15.48
C PRO A 230 -11.63 28.65 -15.77
N GLY A 231 -10.34 28.94 -15.96
CA GLY A 231 -9.88 30.29 -16.30
C GLY A 231 -9.78 31.27 -15.13
N GLN A 232 -10.22 30.89 -13.92
CA GLN A 232 -10.13 31.76 -12.76
C GLN A 232 -8.71 31.71 -12.14
N THR A 233 -8.34 32.79 -11.45
CA THR A 233 -7.17 32.79 -10.55
C THR A 233 -7.63 32.41 -9.15
N ILE A 234 -6.97 31.43 -8.53
CA ILE A 234 -7.19 31.06 -7.12
C ILE A 234 -6.00 31.46 -6.26
N ALA A 235 -6.26 31.76 -4.98
CA ALA A 235 -5.21 31.77 -3.96
C ALA A 235 -5.13 30.36 -3.35
N PHE A 236 -3.98 29.71 -3.51
CA PHE A 236 -3.68 28.43 -2.89
C PHE A 236 -2.68 28.63 -1.77
N ASP A 237 -2.93 28.01 -0.63
CA ASP A 237 -1.95 27.90 0.44
C ASP A 237 -1.91 26.48 1.01
N TYR A 238 -0.74 26.09 1.49
CA TYR A 238 -0.53 24.83 2.19
C TYR A 238 0.01 25.11 3.57
N GLU A 239 -0.63 24.55 4.58
CA GLU A 239 -0.19 24.66 5.96
C GLU A 239 -0.02 23.27 6.57
N ILE A 240 0.81 23.20 7.60
CA ILE A 240 1.03 22.02 8.45
C ILE A 240 0.77 22.40 9.91
N GLU A 241 0.37 21.44 10.73
CA GLU A 241 0.21 21.60 12.18
C GLU A 241 1.41 22.36 12.78
N ALA A 242 1.12 23.30 13.68
CA ALA A 242 2.16 24.08 14.32
C ALA A 242 3.06 23.19 15.21
N MET A 243 4.34 23.55 15.31
CA MET A 243 5.27 22.93 16.26
C MET A 243 4.74 23.09 17.69
N LYS A 244 4.71 21.98 18.44
CA LYS A 244 4.39 21.99 19.88
C LYS A 244 5.63 22.34 20.72
N ASP A 245 6.80 22.01 20.21
CA ASP A 245 8.10 22.28 20.81
C ASP A 245 9.03 22.88 19.74
N THR A 246 9.73 23.97 20.07
CA THR A 246 10.62 24.67 19.14
C THR A 246 11.85 23.86 18.78
N SER A 247 12.19 22.83 19.54
CA SER A 247 13.24 21.88 19.20
C SER A 247 12.88 20.99 17.99
N GLU A 248 11.59 20.86 17.64
CA GLU A 248 11.15 20.18 16.41
C GLU A 248 11.49 20.97 15.13
N ARG A 249 11.96 22.23 15.25
CA ARG A 249 12.16 23.16 14.12
C ARG A 249 12.92 22.56 12.94
N LYS A 250 13.97 21.80 13.24
CA LYS A 250 14.87 21.20 12.24
C LYS A 250 14.35 19.88 11.67
N GLY A 251 13.16 19.43 12.08
CA GLY A 251 12.52 18.27 11.49
C GLY A 251 12.37 18.44 9.99
N ILE A 252 12.38 17.33 9.25
CA ILE A 252 12.55 17.37 7.80
C ILE A 252 11.29 16.86 7.13
N TYR A 253 10.87 17.52 6.06
CA TYR A 253 9.84 17.00 5.16
C TYR A 253 10.34 16.95 3.73
N ARG A 254 10.08 15.81 3.07
CA ARG A 254 10.23 15.65 1.63
C ARG A 254 8.84 15.69 1.02
N MET A 255 8.58 16.66 0.16
CA MET A 255 7.23 16.86 -0.39
C MET A 255 7.18 17.31 -1.85
N SER A 256 6.01 17.15 -2.44
CA SER A 256 5.64 17.78 -3.71
C SER A 256 4.15 18.08 -3.70
N HIS A 257 3.76 19.23 -4.25
CA HIS A 257 2.37 19.62 -4.48
C HIS A 257 2.20 19.97 -5.95
N GLN A 258 1.36 19.22 -6.66
CA GLN A 258 1.19 19.36 -8.10
C GLN A 258 -0.28 19.55 -8.44
N LEU A 259 -0.59 20.59 -9.22
CA LEU A 259 -1.92 20.79 -9.78
C LEU A 259 -2.00 20.07 -11.12
N PHE A 260 -3.04 19.26 -11.26
CA PHE A 260 -3.44 18.60 -12.49
C PHE A 260 -4.66 19.29 -13.07
N SER A 261 -4.66 19.49 -14.38
CA SER A 261 -5.80 20.02 -15.14
C SER A 261 -6.27 18.96 -16.12
N PHE A 262 -7.58 18.74 -16.19
CA PHE A 262 -8.19 17.72 -17.05
C PHE A 262 -9.29 18.31 -17.92
N GLY A 263 -9.55 17.68 -19.06
CA GLY A 263 -10.73 17.94 -19.87
C GLY A 263 -12.02 17.45 -19.20
N PRO A 264 -13.17 17.56 -19.88
CA PRO A 264 -14.42 16.99 -19.39
C PRO A 264 -14.34 15.45 -19.28
N PRO A 265 -15.24 14.83 -18.50
CA PRO A 265 -15.35 13.38 -18.43
C PRO A 265 -15.64 12.78 -19.80
N ASN A 266 -14.96 11.68 -20.11
CA ASN A 266 -15.11 11.00 -21.40
C ASN A 266 -16.31 10.04 -21.43
N PHE A 267 -16.88 9.70 -20.26
CA PHE A 267 -17.96 8.72 -20.12
C PHE A 267 -19.10 9.24 -19.25
N ASN A 268 -20.32 8.80 -19.58
CA ASN A 268 -21.49 8.95 -18.71
C ASN A 268 -21.68 7.72 -17.82
N ARG A 269 -21.50 6.52 -18.37
CA ARG A 269 -21.64 5.25 -17.65
C ARG A 269 -20.42 4.39 -17.96
N ASN A 270 -19.45 4.39 -17.07
CA ASN A 270 -18.29 3.51 -17.20
C ASN A 270 -17.76 3.10 -15.81
N LEU A 271 -17.45 1.82 -15.63
CA LEU A 271 -16.85 1.23 -14.45
C LEU A 271 -15.52 0.58 -14.80
N GLU A 272 -14.55 0.77 -13.92
CA GLU A 272 -13.27 0.09 -13.98
C GLU A 272 -13.18 -0.96 -12.86
N LEU A 273 -12.83 -2.20 -13.20
CA LEU A 273 -12.31 -3.17 -12.24
C LEU A 273 -10.83 -2.87 -12.01
N VAL A 274 -10.56 -2.15 -10.92
CA VAL A 274 -9.21 -1.68 -10.57
C VAL A 274 -8.33 -2.82 -10.06
N ASP A 275 -8.91 -3.75 -9.29
CA ASP A 275 -8.12 -4.74 -8.55
C ASP A 275 -8.90 -6.01 -8.16
N ILE A 276 -8.19 -7.13 -8.05
CA ILE A 276 -8.64 -8.32 -7.32
C ILE A 276 -7.70 -8.48 -6.12
N ILE A 277 -8.22 -8.15 -4.93
CA ILE A 277 -7.46 -8.21 -3.66
C ILE A 277 -7.26 -9.66 -3.24
N ASN A 278 -8.30 -10.48 -3.34
CA ASN A 278 -8.21 -11.92 -3.18
C ASN A 278 -9.31 -12.65 -3.97
N PRO A 279 -9.04 -13.89 -4.46
CA PRO A 279 -7.72 -14.52 -4.49
C PRO A 279 -6.76 -13.77 -5.44
N SER A 280 -5.50 -13.65 -5.07
CA SER A 280 -4.49 -12.94 -5.87
C SER A 280 -3.11 -13.53 -5.67
N SER A 281 -2.28 -13.41 -6.70
CA SER A 281 -0.86 -13.76 -6.68
C SER A 281 0.05 -12.52 -6.72
N GLU A 282 -0.51 -11.32 -6.59
CA GLU A 282 0.26 -10.09 -6.57
C GLU A 282 0.94 -9.88 -5.21
N ASP A 283 2.22 -9.51 -5.23
CA ASP A 283 3.06 -9.44 -4.03
C ASP A 283 2.47 -8.48 -2.97
N ARG A 284 1.88 -7.35 -3.41
CA ARG A 284 1.23 -6.36 -2.53
C ARG A 284 0.03 -6.90 -1.73
N HIS A 285 -0.58 -8.01 -2.15
CA HIS A 285 -1.72 -8.63 -1.49
C HIS A 285 -1.33 -9.89 -0.69
N SER A 286 -0.03 -10.18 -0.54
CA SER A 286 0.49 -11.39 0.11
C SER A 286 0.03 -11.57 1.56
N ARG A 287 -0.23 -10.49 2.30
CA ARG A 287 -0.75 -10.56 3.69
C ARG A 287 -2.13 -11.20 3.82
N PHE A 288 -2.89 -11.26 2.71
CA PHE A 288 -4.22 -11.83 2.67
C PHE A 288 -4.33 -13.03 1.72
N ASN A 289 -3.21 -13.46 1.11
CA ASN A 289 -3.18 -14.52 0.12
C ASN A 289 -2.03 -15.50 0.39
N PRO A 290 -2.16 -16.80 0.08
CA PRO A 290 -3.30 -17.45 -0.56
C PRO A 290 -4.54 -17.52 0.35
N THR A 291 -5.73 -17.44 -0.26
CA THR A 291 -7.02 -17.63 0.43
C THR A 291 -8.05 -18.13 -0.56
N LEU A 292 -8.99 -18.95 -0.08
CA LEU A 292 -10.19 -19.36 -0.80
C LEU A 292 -11.45 -18.76 -0.16
N ASP A 293 -11.31 -17.75 0.71
CA ASP A 293 -12.46 -17.04 1.28
C ASP A 293 -13.15 -16.17 0.20
N LYS A 294 -14.24 -15.52 0.59
CA LYS A 294 -15.03 -14.55 -0.18
C LYS A 294 -14.10 -13.61 -0.96
N PRO A 295 -14.16 -13.64 -2.31
CA PRO A 295 -13.33 -12.78 -3.13
C PRO A 295 -13.60 -11.31 -2.89
N ARG A 296 -12.56 -10.47 -2.88
CA ARG A 296 -12.67 -9.02 -2.78
C ARG A 296 -12.13 -8.35 -4.02
N VAL A 297 -12.92 -7.44 -4.60
CA VAL A 297 -12.55 -6.68 -5.81
C VAL A 297 -12.68 -5.19 -5.55
N ARG A 298 -11.79 -4.38 -6.11
CA ARG A 298 -11.91 -2.92 -6.10
C ARG A 298 -12.49 -2.46 -7.43
N ILE A 299 -13.54 -1.65 -7.37
CA ILE A 299 -14.17 -1.03 -8.54
C ILE A 299 -14.07 0.49 -8.42
N LYS A 300 -14.04 1.19 -9.55
CA LYS A 300 -14.07 2.65 -9.61
C LYS A 300 -15.11 3.12 -10.61
N ASN A 301 -15.86 4.16 -10.27
CA ASN A 301 -16.75 4.79 -11.23
C ASN A 301 -15.96 5.81 -12.05
N ILE A 302 -15.82 5.57 -13.36
CA ILE A 302 -15.12 6.46 -14.28
C ILE A 302 -16.08 7.14 -15.27
N GLY A 303 -17.38 7.10 -15.00
CA GLY A 303 -18.42 7.86 -15.68
C GLY A 303 -19.16 8.85 -14.76
N THR A 304 -19.79 9.85 -15.34
CA THR A 304 -20.47 10.93 -14.58
C THR A 304 -21.75 10.49 -13.86
N GLN A 305 -22.39 9.39 -14.27
CA GLN A 305 -23.59 8.87 -13.62
C GLN A 305 -23.20 8.05 -12.39
N GLU A 306 -23.79 8.37 -11.24
CA GLU A 306 -23.64 7.59 -10.02
C GLU A 306 -24.01 6.12 -10.24
N ILE A 307 -23.13 5.21 -9.84
CA ILE A 307 -23.39 3.77 -9.89
C ILE A 307 -24.13 3.35 -8.62
N ARG A 308 -25.36 2.87 -8.81
CA ARG A 308 -26.23 2.38 -7.71
C ARG A 308 -26.40 0.88 -7.68
N ARG A 309 -26.15 0.20 -8.80
CA ARG A 309 -26.21 -1.25 -8.92
C ARG A 309 -25.22 -1.76 -9.95
N VAL A 310 -24.56 -2.88 -9.64
CA VAL A 310 -23.66 -3.58 -10.57
C VAL A 310 -24.02 -5.06 -10.57
N LYS A 311 -24.05 -5.67 -11.77
CA LYS A 311 -24.21 -7.12 -11.92
C LYS A 311 -22.85 -7.72 -12.26
N PHE A 312 -22.34 -8.59 -11.39
CA PHE A 312 -21.08 -9.30 -11.59
C PHE A 312 -21.31 -10.73 -12.06
N PHE A 313 -20.48 -11.19 -12.99
CA PHE A 313 -20.20 -12.61 -13.23
C PHE A 313 -18.79 -12.92 -12.73
N TYR A 314 -18.64 -13.96 -11.91
CA TYR A 314 -17.34 -14.30 -11.34
C TYR A 314 -17.14 -15.78 -11.10
N GLY A 315 -15.88 -16.19 -10.97
CA GLY A 315 -15.48 -17.55 -10.60
C GLY A 315 -14.30 -18.06 -11.39
N LEU A 316 -14.00 -19.35 -11.25
CA LEU A 316 -12.86 -20.01 -11.90
C LEU A 316 -12.90 -19.93 -13.44
N LYS A 317 -11.80 -19.53 -14.07
CA LYS A 317 -11.68 -19.42 -15.54
C LYS A 317 -12.01 -20.76 -16.22
N GLY A 318 -12.88 -20.72 -17.23
CA GLY A 318 -13.36 -21.92 -17.93
C GLY A 318 -14.38 -22.77 -17.17
N ARG A 319 -14.84 -22.34 -15.99
CA ARG A 319 -15.89 -22.99 -15.20
C ARG A 319 -17.17 -22.14 -15.18
N HIS A 320 -18.23 -22.68 -14.58
CA HIS A 320 -19.48 -21.97 -14.33
C HIS A 320 -19.22 -20.68 -13.54
N LYS A 321 -19.99 -19.62 -13.82
CA LYS A 321 -19.86 -18.31 -13.18
C LYS A 321 -21.00 -18.05 -12.23
N SER A 322 -20.68 -17.62 -11.03
CA SER A 322 -21.64 -17.09 -10.06
C SER A 322 -22.11 -15.69 -10.49
N ILE A 323 -23.34 -15.35 -10.10
CA ILE A 323 -23.96 -14.05 -10.39
C ILE A 323 -24.17 -13.33 -9.06
N TYR A 324 -23.69 -12.10 -8.97
CA TYR A 324 -23.93 -11.24 -7.81
C TYR A 324 -24.45 -9.87 -8.24
N HIS A 325 -25.40 -9.32 -7.47
CA HIS A 325 -25.95 -7.98 -7.70
C HIS A 325 -25.57 -7.09 -6.53
N TRP A 326 -24.57 -6.25 -6.74
CA TRP A 326 -24.18 -5.24 -5.78
C TRP A 326 -25.15 -4.04 -5.83
N ARG A 327 -25.39 -3.41 -4.68
CA ARG A 327 -26.14 -2.16 -4.54
C ARG A 327 -25.36 -1.21 -3.64
N GLY A 328 -25.31 0.06 -4.01
CA GLY A 328 -24.60 1.09 -3.26
C GLY A 328 -24.78 2.47 -3.87
N SER A 329 -23.81 3.35 -3.62
CA SER A 329 -23.69 4.69 -4.20
C SER A 329 -22.21 4.93 -4.44
N LEU A 330 -21.80 5.01 -5.71
CA LEU A 330 -20.42 5.29 -6.11
C LEU A 330 -20.42 6.50 -7.04
N GLN A 331 -19.96 7.66 -6.55
CA GLN A 331 -19.92 8.89 -7.33
C GLN A 331 -18.76 8.84 -8.33
N PHE A 332 -18.75 9.77 -9.28
CA PHE A 332 -17.67 9.86 -10.26
C PHE A 332 -16.31 9.98 -9.58
N LEU A 333 -15.36 9.14 -10.01
CA LEU A 333 -13.99 8.98 -9.49
C LEU A 333 -13.85 8.37 -8.10
N ASP A 334 -14.94 8.08 -7.41
CA ASP A 334 -14.90 7.27 -6.19
C ASP A 334 -14.60 5.80 -6.53
N ASP A 335 -13.89 5.13 -5.62
CA ASP A 335 -13.67 3.68 -5.64
C ASP A 335 -14.21 3.00 -4.37
N VAL A 336 -14.48 1.70 -4.48
CA VAL A 336 -14.93 0.88 -3.34
C VAL A 336 -14.46 -0.56 -3.49
N ILE A 337 -14.16 -1.19 -2.35
CA ILE A 337 -13.91 -2.63 -2.26
C ILE A 337 -15.24 -3.37 -2.03
N ILE A 338 -15.54 -4.32 -2.90
CA ILE A 338 -16.72 -5.17 -2.82
C ILE A 338 -16.28 -6.59 -2.45
N THR A 339 -16.86 -7.12 -1.38
CA THR A 339 -16.78 -8.54 -1.03
C THR A 339 -17.87 -9.31 -1.78
N LEU A 340 -17.45 -10.15 -2.71
CA LEU A 340 -18.33 -11.06 -3.45
C LEU A 340 -18.73 -12.25 -2.56
N PRO A 341 -19.91 -12.86 -2.75
CA PRO A 341 -20.25 -14.11 -2.07
C PRO A 341 -19.23 -15.22 -2.36
N MET A 342 -19.17 -16.21 -1.47
CA MET A 342 -18.25 -17.35 -1.57
C MET A 342 -18.27 -17.93 -2.99
N ASN A 343 -17.09 -18.13 -3.55
CA ASN A 343 -16.96 -18.71 -4.87
C ASN A 343 -17.09 -20.24 -4.80
N ASP A 344 -17.63 -20.84 -5.87
CA ASP A 344 -17.52 -22.28 -6.07
C ASP A 344 -16.09 -22.62 -6.53
N TRP A 345 -15.34 -23.27 -5.65
CA TRP A 345 -13.96 -23.67 -5.89
C TRP A 345 -13.82 -25.02 -6.58
N GLN A 346 -14.93 -25.70 -6.92
CA GLN A 346 -14.87 -27.05 -7.47
C GLN A 346 -14.00 -27.14 -8.74
N GLY A 347 -13.06 -28.09 -8.71
CA GLY A 347 -12.12 -28.32 -9.81
C GLY A 347 -11.02 -27.27 -9.91
N LEU A 348 -10.61 -26.73 -8.76
CA LEU A 348 -9.39 -25.95 -8.58
C LEU A 348 -8.17 -26.84 -8.86
N ARG A 349 -7.15 -26.27 -9.48
CA ARG A 349 -5.93 -26.95 -9.90
C ARG A 349 -4.80 -25.95 -10.01
N ASP A 350 -3.59 -26.45 -10.20
CA ASP A 350 -2.45 -25.61 -10.51
C ASP A 350 -2.70 -24.77 -11.77
N GLU A 351 -2.12 -23.56 -11.79
CA GLU A 351 -2.28 -22.58 -12.88
C GLU A 351 -3.74 -22.19 -13.19
N GLN A 352 -4.58 -22.12 -12.15
CA GLN A 352 -5.96 -21.68 -12.28
C GLN A 352 -6.12 -20.18 -11.98
N TYR A 353 -7.05 -19.54 -12.69
CA TYR A 353 -7.34 -18.11 -12.56
C TYR A 353 -8.76 -17.87 -12.05
N PHE A 354 -8.89 -16.89 -11.15
CA PHE A 354 -10.16 -16.30 -10.79
C PHE A 354 -10.47 -15.17 -11.78
N TYR A 355 -11.71 -15.10 -12.24
CA TYR A 355 -12.17 -14.13 -13.24
C TYR A 355 -13.39 -13.39 -12.72
N VAL A 356 -13.45 -12.08 -12.97
CA VAL A 356 -14.57 -11.21 -12.63
C VAL A 356 -14.92 -10.34 -13.83
N ASP A 357 -16.21 -10.14 -14.05
CA ASP A 357 -16.80 -9.32 -15.12
C ASP A 357 -17.96 -8.50 -14.56
N ALA A 358 -17.86 -7.18 -14.63
CA ALA A 358 -18.93 -6.24 -14.30
C ALA A 358 -19.83 -6.02 -15.52
N VAL A 359 -20.85 -6.86 -15.65
CA VAL A 359 -21.62 -7.03 -16.89
C VAL A 359 -22.58 -5.86 -17.17
N THR A 360 -23.19 -5.29 -16.13
CA THR A 360 -24.12 -4.16 -16.27
C THR A 360 -24.02 -3.20 -15.11
N ILE A 361 -24.13 -1.91 -15.42
CA ILE A 361 -24.17 -0.79 -14.48
C ILE A 361 -25.55 -0.17 -14.54
N ASN A 362 -26.20 0.01 -13.40
CA ASN A 362 -27.54 0.58 -13.36
C ASN A 362 -28.53 -0.14 -14.29
N GLY A 363 -28.33 -1.44 -14.52
CA GLY A 363 -29.14 -2.29 -15.40
C GLY A 363 -29.00 -1.98 -16.90
N ARG A 364 -27.95 -1.24 -17.28
CA ARG A 364 -27.61 -0.92 -18.68
C ARG A 364 -26.20 -1.43 -18.98
N LYS A 365 -25.88 -1.57 -20.26
CA LYS A 365 -24.52 -1.87 -20.70
C LYS A 365 -23.62 -0.67 -20.39
N ASP A 366 -22.39 -0.97 -19.99
CA ASP A 366 -21.30 -0.01 -19.97
C ASP A 366 -21.02 0.57 -21.38
N GLU A 367 -20.58 1.82 -21.43
CA GLU A 367 -20.08 2.49 -22.64
C GLU A 367 -18.72 1.94 -23.09
N ASN A 368 -17.89 1.42 -22.17
CA ASN A 368 -16.64 0.71 -22.44
C ASN A 368 -16.59 -0.60 -21.64
N ASP A 369 -16.39 -1.75 -22.27
CA ASP A 369 -16.41 -3.07 -21.58
C ASP A 369 -15.04 -3.75 -21.44
N ILE A 370 -13.97 -3.01 -21.77
CA ILE A 370 -12.58 -3.48 -21.73
C ILE A 370 -12.05 -3.52 -20.30
N ASP A 371 -12.34 -2.46 -19.54
CA ASP A 371 -12.01 -2.20 -18.13
C ASP A 371 -12.97 -2.88 -17.15
N ASN A 372 -14.02 -3.52 -17.65
CA ASN A 372 -15.01 -4.25 -16.85
C ASN A 372 -14.62 -5.69 -16.51
N LYS A 373 -13.42 -6.15 -16.93
CA LYS A 373 -12.99 -7.55 -16.77
C LYS A 373 -11.60 -7.61 -16.15
N LEU A 374 -11.44 -8.45 -15.14
CA LEU A 374 -10.14 -8.69 -14.52
C LEU A 374 -9.97 -10.17 -14.17
N MET A 375 -8.73 -10.63 -14.15
CA MET A 375 -8.39 -11.97 -13.66
C MET A 375 -7.10 -11.96 -12.86
N SER A 376 -7.04 -12.85 -11.89
CA SER A 376 -5.89 -13.07 -11.02
C SER A 376 -5.58 -14.56 -10.94
N LYS A 377 -4.31 -14.92 -10.80
CA LYS A 377 -3.93 -16.31 -10.53
C LYS A 377 -4.33 -16.66 -9.09
N VAL A 378 -4.92 -17.83 -8.91
CA VAL A 378 -5.28 -18.37 -7.60
C VAL A 378 -4.08 -19.17 -7.09
N ASN A 379 -3.52 -18.74 -5.95
CA ASN A 379 -2.57 -19.55 -5.20
C ASN A 379 -3.37 -20.44 -4.25
N ILE A 380 -3.11 -21.75 -4.28
CA ILE A 380 -3.79 -22.73 -3.43
C ILE A 380 -3.21 -22.62 -2.01
N PRO A 381 -4.05 -22.47 -0.97
CA PRO A 381 -3.58 -22.49 0.42
C PRO A 381 -2.92 -23.83 0.78
N SER A 382 -2.07 -23.83 1.81
CA SER A 382 -1.40 -25.04 2.29
C SER A 382 -2.39 -26.12 2.70
N VAL A 383 -2.09 -27.38 2.41
CA VAL A 383 -2.90 -28.53 2.83
C VAL A 383 -2.25 -29.16 4.06
N PHE A 384 -3.03 -29.35 5.12
CA PHE A 384 -2.57 -30.00 6.36
C PHE A 384 -3.36 -31.28 6.67
N PRO A 385 -2.77 -32.21 7.44
CA PRO A 385 -3.51 -33.35 7.97
C PRO A 385 -4.58 -32.90 8.96
N GLU A 386 -5.62 -33.71 9.16
CA GLU A 386 -6.68 -33.47 10.16
C GLU A 386 -6.14 -33.25 11.58
N ASN A 387 -5.02 -33.91 11.89
CA ASN A 387 -4.36 -33.83 13.18
C ASN A 387 -2.96 -33.21 13.03
N PHE A 388 -2.73 -32.10 13.72
CA PHE A 388 -1.42 -31.44 13.78
C PHE A 388 -1.25 -30.71 15.11
N ILE A 389 -0.07 -30.15 15.33
CA ILE A 389 0.32 -29.48 16.57
C ILE A 389 0.75 -28.05 16.24
N MET A 390 0.11 -27.07 16.88
CA MET A 390 0.66 -25.72 16.94
C MET A 390 1.65 -25.62 18.09
N ARG A 391 2.86 -25.18 17.80
CA ARG A 391 3.88 -24.86 18.80
C ARG A 391 4.09 -23.37 18.88
N LEU A 392 3.98 -22.83 20.09
CA LEU A 392 4.32 -21.45 20.42
C LEU A 392 5.32 -21.44 21.56
N LYS A 393 6.51 -20.87 21.33
CA LYS A 393 7.40 -20.41 22.39
C LYS A 393 7.28 -18.91 22.48
N THR A 394 6.97 -18.39 23.66
CA THR A 394 6.77 -16.97 23.85
C THR A 394 8.05 -16.22 24.12
N ASN A 395 8.05 -14.94 23.76
CA ASN A 395 9.08 -13.99 24.16
C ASN A 395 8.94 -13.63 25.66
N ASN A 396 9.59 -12.55 26.11
CA ASN A 396 9.62 -12.15 27.52
C ASN A 396 9.43 -10.64 27.72
N HIS A 397 9.61 -10.15 28.95
CA HIS A 397 9.39 -8.75 29.37
C HIS A 397 7.92 -8.31 29.29
N GLY A 398 7.00 -9.23 29.56
CA GLY A 398 5.56 -9.01 29.52
C GLY A 398 4.96 -9.00 28.12
N ARG A 399 5.79 -9.18 27.08
CA ARG A 399 5.36 -9.16 25.68
C ARG A 399 4.52 -10.37 25.29
N ALA A 400 4.64 -11.50 25.99
CA ALA A 400 3.84 -12.68 25.70
C ALA A 400 2.32 -12.39 25.79
N LYS A 401 1.93 -11.46 26.67
CA LYS A 401 0.53 -11.04 26.88
C LYS A 401 -0.05 -10.21 25.74
N GLN A 402 0.78 -9.69 24.85
CA GLN A 402 0.37 -8.96 23.65
C GLN A 402 -0.16 -9.91 22.58
N ASN A 403 0.17 -11.20 22.69
CA ASN A 403 -0.12 -12.20 21.68
C ASN A 403 -1.49 -12.86 21.90
N SER A 404 -2.19 -13.07 20.79
CA SER A 404 -3.38 -13.92 20.74
C SER A 404 -3.39 -14.74 19.46
N PHE A 405 -4.07 -15.88 19.47
CA PHE A 405 -4.34 -16.63 18.25
C PHE A 405 -5.77 -17.13 18.20
N LYS A 406 -6.21 -17.41 16.97
CA LYS A 406 -7.43 -18.16 16.68
C LYS A 406 -7.29 -19.00 15.41
N ILE A 407 -8.04 -20.09 15.36
CA ILE A 407 -8.31 -20.87 14.15
C ILE A 407 -9.82 -20.87 13.94
N SER A 408 -10.26 -20.39 12.78
CA SER A 408 -11.68 -20.32 12.42
C SER A 408 -11.93 -20.81 11.00
N ASP A 409 -13.15 -21.24 10.69
CA ASP A 409 -13.60 -21.45 9.31
C ASP A 409 -14.01 -20.13 8.63
N TYR A 410 -14.35 -20.18 7.34
CA TYR A 410 -14.80 -19.03 6.56
C TYR A 410 -16.22 -18.53 6.89
N ASP A 411 -16.97 -19.28 7.69
CA ASP A 411 -18.25 -18.84 8.26
C ASP A 411 -18.07 -18.10 9.58
N GLY A 412 -16.84 -18.08 10.12
CA GLY A 412 -16.46 -17.37 11.34
C GLY A 412 -16.59 -18.21 12.61
N ASN A 413 -16.82 -19.52 12.51
CA ASN A 413 -16.83 -20.40 13.68
C ASN A 413 -15.40 -20.59 14.17
N ILE A 414 -15.16 -20.30 15.45
CA ILE A 414 -13.84 -20.44 16.09
C ILE A 414 -13.73 -21.86 16.68
N TYR A 415 -12.70 -22.59 16.27
CA TYR A 415 -12.41 -23.95 16.74
C TYR A 415 -11.35 -23.95 17.84
N TYR A 416 -10.36 -23.07 17.69
CA TYR A 416 -9.27 -22.91 18.66
C TYR A 416 -9.00 -21.44 18.85
N SER A 417 -8.67 -21.06 20.08
CA SER A 417 -8.16 -19.74 20.40
C SER A 417 -7.32 -19.79 21.67
N GLY A 418 -6.48 -18.77 21.84
CA GLY A 418 -5.73 -18.56 23.06
C GLY A 418 -5.19 -17.13 23.12
N ASP A 419 -5.06 -16.64 24.34
CA ASP A 419 -4.56 -15.32 24.66
C ASP A 419 -3.81 -15.38 26.01
N THR A 420 -3.33 -14.23 26.47
CA THR A 420 -2.80 -14.08 27.83
C THR A 420 -1.65 -15.05 28.14
N PHE A 421 -0.72 -15.21 27.19
CA PHE A 421 0.39 -16.13 27.38
C PHE A 421 1.38 -15.66 28.45
N LEU A 422 2.02 -16.63 29.09
CA LEU A 422 3.13 -16.39 30.01
C LEU A 422 4.42 -16.19 29.22
N ASP A 423 5.29 -15.34 29.74
CA ASP A 423 6.62 -15.15 29.20
C ASP A 423 7.45 -16.45 29.25
N SER A 424 8.39 -16.59 28.30
CA SER A 424 9.40 -17.66 28.28
C SER A 424 8.82 -19.06 28.45
N SER A 425 7.63 -19.29 27.88
CA SER A 425 6.85 -20.50 28.05
C SER A 425 6.64 -21.20 26.71
N GLU A 426 6.47 -22.52 26.75
CA GLU A 426 6.18 -23.33 25.57
C GLU A 426 4.76 -23.87 25.63
N TYR A 427 4.01 -23.67 24.56
CA TYR A 427 2.65 -24.15 24.37
C TYR A 427 2.63 -25.09 23.17
N ASN A 428 2.17 -26.33 23.40
CA ASN A 428 1.95 -27.34 22.37
C ASN A 428 0.46 -27.62 22.32
N ILE A 429 -0.23 -27.13 21.30
CA ILE A 429 -1.68 -27.22 21.18
C ILE A 429 -2.01 -28.22 20.09
N ALA A 430 -2.63 -29.35 20.48
CA ALA A 430 -3.11 -30.34 19.54
C ALA A 430 -4.37 -29.83 18.83
N ILE A 431 -4.31 -29.83 17.50
CA ILE A 431 -5.38 -29.39 16.61
C ILE A 431 -5.96 -30.62 15.92
N ASN A 432 -7.28 -30.74 15.98
CA ASN A 432 -8.08 -31.72 15.27
C ASN A 432 -9.21 -30.98 14.55
N LEU A 433 -9.19 -31.01 13.23
CA LEU A 433 -10.18 -30.35 12.38
C LEU A 433 -10.71 -31.35 11.36
N ASN A 434 -11.99 -31.22 11.03
CA ASN A 434 -12.60 -31.98 9.94
C ASN A 434 -12.16 -31.40 8.59
N GLU A 435 -12.49 -32.08 7.50
CA GLU A 435 -12.28 -31.54 6.16
C GLU A 435 -12.98 -30.18 5.98
N GLY A 436 -12.27 -29.21 5.42
CA GLY A 436 -12.76 -27.85 5.29
C GLY A 436 -11.68 -26.81 5.02
N PHE A 437 -12.10 -25.55 4.97
CA PHE A 437 -11.24 -24.39 4.79
C PHE A 437 -11.16 -23.60 6.09
N TYR A 438 -9.94 -23.29 6.50
CA TYR A 438 -9.67 -22.65 7.77
C TYR A 438 -8.69 -21.50 7.62
N GLN A 439 -8.74 -20.57 8.56
CA GLN A 439 -7.82 -19.47 8.71
C GLN A 439 -7.19 -19.54 10.09
N PHE A 440 -5.85 -19.50 10.10
CA PHE A 440 -5.07 -19.20 11.28
C PHE A 440 -4.80 -17.70 11.35
N HIS A 441 -5.06 -17.12 12.51
CA HIS A 441 -4.74 -15.73 12.80
C HIS A 441 -3.95 -15.67 14.11
N PHE A 442 -2.76 -15.08 14.08
CA PHE A 442 -1.93 -14.79 15.23
C PHE A 442 -1.63 -13.29 15.24
N SER A 443 -1.89 -12.61 16.35
CA SER A 443 -1.78 -11.15 16.44
C SER A 443 -0.89 -10.73 17.60
N ASP A 444 -0.13 -9.66 17.41
CA ASP A 444 0.57 -8.93 18.46
C ASP A 444 0.03 -7.49 18.54
N ILE A 445 -0.50 -7.09 19.70
CA ILE A 445 -1.18 -5.79 19.85
C ILE A 445 -0.24 -4.58 19.78
N ASN A 446 1.07 -4.79 19.95
CA ASN A 446 2.10 -3.75 19.88
C ASN A 446 2.84 -3.74 18.54
N GLU A 447 2.46 -4.65 17.65
CA GLU A 447 2.94 -4.76 16.28
C GLU A 447 4.44 -5.02 16.14
N ASP A 448 5.10 -5.52 17.19
CA ASP A 448 6.54 -5.81 17.18
C ASP A 448 6.85 -7.31 17.13
N GLY A 449 5.85 -8.11 16.75
CA GLY A 449 5.93 -9.55 16.60
C GLY A 449 6.36 -10.27 17.89
N ILE A 450 7.04 -11.40 17.74
CA ILE A 450 7.61 -12.17 18.86
C ILE A 450 9.14 -12.28 18.82
N ASP A 451 9.82 -11.58 17.91
CA ASP A 451 11.30 -11.59 17.86
C ASP A 451 11.92 -10.67 18.92
N ARG A 452 13.25 -10.71 19.03
CA ARG A 452 14.07 -9.83 19.89
C ARG A 452 14.00 -8.39 19.39
N LEU A 453 13.89 -7.45 20.34
CA LEU A 453 13.93 -6.01 20.05
C LEU A 453 15.38 -5.53 20.01
N TRP A 454 16.12 -5.90 18.97
CA TRP A 454 17.57 -5.72 18.89
C TRP A 454 18.05 -4.26 18.95
N TRP A 455 17.18 -3.28 18.67
CA TRP A 455 17.47 -1.85 18.77
C TRP A 455 17.29 -1.29 20.19
N LYS A 456 16.68 -2.05 21.12
CA LYS A 456 16.56 -1.64 22.52
C LYS A 456 17.90 -1.79 23.24
N GLN A 457 18.01 -1.14 24.40
CA GLN A 457 19.15 -1.33 25.29
C GLN A 457 19.28 -2.81 25.71
N LYS A 458 20.50 -3.25 25.99
CA LYS A 458 20.88 -4.66 26.20
C LYS A 458 19.90 -5.46 27.08
N ASP A 459 19.49 -4.89 28.21
CA ASP A 459 18.62 -5.56 29.19
C ASP A 459 17.13 -5.58 28.79
N SER A 460 16.76 -4.93 27.69
CA SER A 460 15.41 -4.83 27.14
C SER A 460 15.25 -5.48 25.76
N ILE A 461 16.29 -6.13 25.25
CA ILE A 461 16.26 -6.84 23.96
C ILE A 461 15.31 -8.05 24.01
N GLY A 462 15.25 -8.72 25.16
CA GLY A 462 14.46 -9.93 25.37
C GLY A 462 14.97 -11.18 24.65
N ILE A 463 14.14 -12.23 24.65
CA ILE A 463 14.34 -13.48 23.91
C ILE A 463 13.40 -13.56 22.71
N ALA A 464 13.81 -14.29 21.67
CA ALA A 464 12.94 -14.56 20.51
C ALA A 464 11.93 -15.65 20.88
N GLY A 465 10.68 -15.45 20.48
CA GLY A 465 9.67 -16.49 20.41
C GLY A 465 9.80 -17.35 19.15
N GLU A 466 9.01 -18.41 19.09
CA GLU A 466 8.91 -19.31 17.94
C GLU A 466 7.45 -19.68 17.73
N LEU A 467 6.98 -19.69 16.48
CA LEU A 467 5.64 -20.14 16.12
C LEU A 467 5.71 -21.05 14.89
N GLY A 468 5.01 -22.17 14.92
CA GLY A 468 4.93 -23.07 13.77
C GLY A 468 3.92 -24.19 13.96
N PHE A 469 3.56 -24.84 12.86
CA PHE A 469 2.73 -26.05 12.84
C PHE A 469 3.58 -27.26 12.50
N TYR A 470 3.27 -28.38 13.14
CA TYR A 470 4.00 -29.63 13.06
C TYR A 470 3.02 -30.79 12.94
N ASP A 471 3.40 -31.86 12.25
CA ASP A 471 2.59 -33.08 12.26
C ASP A 471 2.64 -33.77 13.65
N VAL A 472 1.88 -34.86 13.81
CA VAL A 472 1.83 -35.63 15.06
C VAL A 472 3.16 -36.29 15.45
N ASN A 473 4.11 -36.39 14.50
CA ASN A 473 5.47 -36.90 14.73
C ASN A 473 6.49 -35.76 14.96
N TYR A 474 6.02 -34.52 15.08
CA TYR A 474 6.83 -33.31 15.23
C TYR A 474 7.70 -32.95 14.00
N THR A 475 7.32 -33.42 12.80
CA THR A 475 7.86 -32.91 11.53
C THR A 475 7.29 -31.53 11.26
N GLU A 476 8.13 -30.57 10.89
CA GLU A 476 7.69 -29.20 10.56
C GLU A 476 6.78 -29.20 9.32
N LEU A 477 5.58 -28.66 9.47
CA LEU A 477 4.66 -28.38 8.36
C LEU A 477 4.87 -26.95 7.85
N ILE A 478 4.99 -26.01 8.78
CA ILE A 478 5.34 -24.62 8.49
C ILE A 478 5.92 -23.95 9.74
N LYS A 479 6.88 -23.06 9.54
CA LYS A 479 7.42 -22.17 10.57
C LYS A 479 7.25 -20.72 10.15
N PHE A 480 6.75 -19.90 11.07
CA PHE A 480 6.53 -18.49 10.83
C PHE A 480 7.73 -17.66 11.29
N SER A 481 8.02 -16.56 10.59
CA SER A 481 8.98 -15.58 11.06
C SER A 481 8.50 -15.00 12.39
N PRO A 482 9.33 -14.90 13.44
CA PRO A 482 8.96 -14.20 14.67
C PRO A 482 8.88 -12.67 14.46
N ASP A 483 9.50 -12.14 13.42
CA ASP A 483 9.44 -10.73 13.01
C ASP A 483 8.32 -10.55 11.97
N PHE A 484 7.06 -10.67 12.42
CA PHE A 484 5.87 -10.61 11.55
C PHE A 484 5.11 -9.27 11.63
N GLY A 485 5.52 -8.39 12.55
CA GLY A 485 4.84 -7.13 12.85
C GLY A 485 3.54 -7.33 13.62
N GLN A 486 2.44 -6.84 13.05
CA GLN A 486 1.11 -6.85 13.68
C GLN A 486 0.46 -8.22 13.72
N GLU A 487 0.50 -8.97 12.61
CA GLU A 487 -0.20 -10.25 12.54
C GLU A 487 0.35 -11.21 11.49
N ILE A 488 0.06 -12.50 11.71
CA ILE A 488 0.14 -13.57 10.74
C ILE A 488 -1.28 -13.99 10.42
N ARG A 489 -1.63 -13.97 9.13
CA ARG A 489 -2.83 -14.61 8.59
C ARG A 489 -2.40 -15.68 7.60
N MET A 490 -2.90 -16.89 7.79
CA MET A 490 -2.65 -17.99 6.88
C MET A 490 -3.89 -18.84 6.75
N ASP A 491 -4.39 -18.94 5.53
CA ASP A 491 -5.45 -19.88 5.21
C ASP A 491 -4.85 -21.24 4.89
N PHE A 492 -5.59 -22.30 5.19
CA PHE A 492 -5.19 -23.67 4.92
C PHE A 492 -6.40 -24.57 4.70
N ILE A 493 -6.14 -25.72 4.07
CA ILE A 493 -7.14 -26.73 3.74
C ILE A 493 -6.88 -27.97 4.60
N ILE A 494 -7.94 -28.55 5.13
CA ILE A 494 -7.95 -29.92 5.66
C ILE A 494 -8.71 -30.78 4.67
N GLY A 495 -8.08 -31.86 4.20
CA GLY A 495 -8.65 -32.74 3.17
C GLY A 495 -8.23 -32.37 1.73
N PRO A 496 -8.98 -32.82 0.71
CA PRO A 496 -8.61 -32.63 -0.68
C PRO A 496 -8.81 -31.18 -1.17
N ILE A 497 -8.02 -30.79 -2.16
CA ILE A 497 -8.23 -29.54 -2.92
C ILE A 497 -9.57 -29.67 -3.69
N PRO A 498 -10.47 -28.67 -3.61
CA PRO A 498 -11.84 -28.75 -4.14
C PRO A 498 -11.97 -28.84 -5.68
#